data_AF-A0A7M2RFZ0-F1
#
_entry.id   AF-A0A7M2RFZ0-F1
#
_cell.length_a   1.000
_cell.length_b   1.000
_cell.length_c   1.000
_cell.angle_alpha   90.00
_cell.angle_beta   90.00
_cell.angle_gamma   90.00
#
_symmetry.space_group_name_H-M   'P 1'
#
loop_
_entity.id
_entity.type
_entity.pdbx_description
1 polymer ?
#
loop_
_entity_poly.entity_id
_entity_poly.type
_entity_poly.pdbx_seq_one_letter_code
_entity_poly.pdbx_strand_id
1 'polypeptide(L)' 'MNDHLILCPLVDEEIEDIDCIENRDIVDEMLSEKGMPLKFKQKKDWREICKNCKWHNYY' A
#
# COMPACT_ATOMS: atom_id res chain seq x y z
N MET A 1 -22.04 2.13 3.37
CA MET A 1 -20.95 1.41 2.70
C MET A 1 -19.69 2.16 3.05
N ASN A 2 -18.60 1.46 3.38
CA ASN A 2 -17.32 2.14 3.62
C ASN A 2 -16.72 2.41 2.24
N ASP A 3 -17.00 3.60 1.70
CA ASP A 3 -16.59 4.01 0.35
C ASP A 3 -15.07 4.21 0.22
N HIS A 4 -14.32 3.93 1.29
CA HIS A 4 -12.87 4.12 1.43
C HIS A 4 -12.07 2.81 1.48
N LEU A 5 -12.72 1.65 1.41
CA LEU A 5 -12.02 0.37 1.42
C LEU A 5 -11.54 -0.02 0.01
N ILE A 6 -10.27 -0.39 -0.10
CA ILE A 6 -9.68 -0.91 -1.33
C ILE A 6 -8.97 -2.23 -1.10
N LEU A 7 -9.06 -3.14 -2.07
CA LEU A 7 -8.29 -4.39 -2.03
C LEU A 7 -6.79 -4.09 -2.28
N CYS A 8 -5.94 -4.43 -1.32
CA CYS A 8 -4.50 -4.22 -1.39
C CYS A 8 -3.75 -5.53 -1.64
N PRO A 9 -2.98 -5.65 -2.74
CA PRO A 9 -2.25 -6.88 -3.07
C PRO A 9 -1.04 -7.15 -2.15
N LEU A 10 -0.68 -6.25 -1.24
CA LEU A 10 0.39 -6.50 -0.26
C LEU A 10 -0.06 -7.45 0.84
N VAL A 11 -1.35 -7.40 1.20
CA VAL A 11 -1.96 -8.15 2.31
C VAL A 11 -3.11 -9.05 1.86
N ASP A 12 -3.53 -8.97 0.58
CA ASP A 12 -4.64 -9.72 0.00
C ASP A 12 -5.99 -9.47 0.73
N GLU A 13 -6.15 -8.25 1.28
CA GLU A 13 -7.29 -7.84 2.10
C GLU A 13 -7.74 -6.41 1.75
N GLU A 14 -8.95 -6.04 2.15
CA GLU A 14 -9.43 -4.65 2.11
C GLU A 14 -8.75 -3.81 3.19
N ILE A 15 -8.24 -2.65 2.80
CA ILE A 15 -7.63 -1.65 3.68
C ILE A 15 -8.26 -0.29 3.42
N GLU A 16 -8.14 0.63 4.37
CA GLU A 16 -8.52 2.02 4.15
C GLU A 16 -7.64 2.65 3.06
N ASP A 17 -8.22 3.53 2.25
CA ASP A 17 -7.51 4.26 1.19
C ASP A 17 -6.30 5.04 1.72
N ILE A 18 -6.38 5.58 2.94
CA ILE A 18 -5.28 6.24 3.62
C ILE A 18 -4.09 5.30 3.88
N ASP A 19 -4.34 4.04 4.27
CA ASP A 19 -3.27 3.04 4.42
C ASP A 19 -2.58 2.79 3.07
N CYS A 20 -3.34 2.78 1.97
CA CYS A 20 -2.77 2.63 0.63
C CYS A 20 -1.91 3.84 0.24
N ILE A 21 -2.37 5.05 0.51
CA ILE A 21 -1.64 6.29 0.21
C ILE A 21 -0.32 6.33 0.98
N GLU A 22 -0.33 6.07 2.29
CA GLU A 22 0.90 6.06 3.09
C GLU A 22 1.88 4.99 2.62
N ASN A 23 1.40 3.78 2.29
CA ASN A 23 2.25 2.71 1.78
C ASN A 23 2.83 3.03 0.40
N ARG A 24 2.07 3.68 -0.48
CA ARG A 24 2.58 4.19 -1.76
C ARG A 24 3.69 5.19 -1.52
N ASP A 25 3.46 6.18 -0.66
CA ASP A 25 4.45 7.23 -0.39
C ASP A 25 5.75 6.65 0.21
N ILE A 26 5.68 5.53 0.92
CA ILE A 26 6.85 4.77 1.39
C ILE A 26 7.56 4.03 0.24
N VAL A 27 6.80 3.49 -0.70
CA VAL A 27 7.32 2.82 -1.91
C VAL A 27 7.99 3.81 -2.87
N ASP A 28 7.46 5.03 -2.92
CA ASP A 28 7.96 6.17 -3.71
C ASP A 28 9.01 7.00 -2.96
N GLU A 29 9.45 6.52 -1.80
CA GLU A 29 10.54 7.10 -0.99
C GLU A 29 10.24 8.52 -0.48
N MET A 30 8.96 8.91 -0.45
CA MET A 30 8.47 10.16 0.14
C MET A 30 8.32 10.05 1.67
N LEU A 31 8.03 8.86 2.18
CA LEU A 31 7.93 8.55 3.61
C LEU A 31 8.92 7.47 4.05
N SER A 32 9.27 7.49 5.33
CA SER A 32 10.18 6.49 5.90
C SER A 32 9.49 5.14 6.03
N GLU A 33 10.18 4.09 5.58
CA GLU A 33 9.74 2.70 5.75
C GLU A 33 9.50 2.31 7.21
N LYS A 34 10.06 3.04 8.19
CA LYS A 34 9.86 2.77 9.63
C LYS A 34 8.41 2.94 10.07
N GLY A 35 7.62 3.77 9.37
CA GLY A 35 6.21 4.00 9.66
C GLY A 35 5.28 2.90 9.14
N MET A 36 5.76 2.07 8.21
CA MET A 36 4.94 1.07 7.53
C MET A 36 4.67 -0.16 8.42
N PRO A 37 3.40 -0.52 8.68
CA PRO A 37 3.05 -1.73 9.41
C PRO A 37 3.65 -3.00 8.78
N LEU A 38 4.13 -3.93 9.61
CA LEU A 38 4.82 -5.14 9.15
C LEU A 38 3.98 -6.01 8.20
N LYS A 39 2.65 -5.98 8.31
CA LYS A 39 1.74 -6.73 7.43
C LYS A 39 1.97 -6.40 5.95
N PHE A 40 2.32 -5.16 5.62
CA PHE A 40 2.54 -4.72 4.24
C PHE A 40 3.91 -5.09 3.66
N LYS A 41 4.81 -5.66 4.48
CA LYS A 41 6.19 -6.05 4.09
C LYS A 41 6.43 -7.56 4.09
N GLN A 42 5.39 -8.36 4.29
CA GLN A 42 5.55 -9.82 4.41
C GLN A 42 5.96 -10.48 3.09
N LYS A 43 5.51 -9.93 1.96
CA LYS A 43 5.89 -10.39 0.61
C LYS A 43 7.28 -9.87 0.27
N LYS A 44 8.17 -10.72 -0.26
CA LYS A 44 9.58 -10.36 -0.56
C LYS A 44 9.69 -9.22 -1.57
N ASP A 45 8.75 -9.16 -2.50
CA ASP A 45 8.60 -8.24 -3.63
C ASP A 45 7.57 -7.14 -3.37
N TRP A 46 7.25 -6.85 -2.11
CA TRP A 46 6.20 -5.88 -1.73
C TRP A 46 6.33 -4.51 -2.42
N ARG A 47 7.56 -4.02 -2.62
CA ARG A 47 7.81 -2.75 -3.34
C ARG A 47 7.34 -2.84 -4.80
N GLU A 48 7.68 -3.92 -5.49
CA GLU A 48 7.32 -4.13 -6.89
C GLU A 48 5.83 -4.41 -7.06
N ILE A 49 5.23 -5.15 -6.12
CA ILE A 49 3.77 -5.37 -6.06
C ILE A 49 3.05 -4.02 -5.95
N CYS A 50 3.49 -3.15 -5.05
CA CYS A 50 2.87 -1.84 -4.88
C CYS A 50 3.06 -0.95 -6.11
N LYS A 51 4.28 -0.87 -6.69
CA LYS A 51 4.56 -0.08 -7.91
C LYS A 51 3.72 -0.49 -9.11
N ASN A 52 3.40 -1.78 -9.24
CA ASN A 52 2.58 -2.32 -10.32
C ASN A 52 1.08 -2.35 -9.99
N CYS A 53 0.67 -1.89 -8.80
CA CYS A 53 -0.73 -1.88 -8.40
C CYS A 53 -1.52 -0.83 -9.19
N LYS A 54 -2.77 -1.16 -9.56
CA LYS A 54 -3.69 -0.25 -10.28
C LYS A 54 -3.95 1.07 -9.53
N TRP A 55 -3.80 1.07 -8.21
CA TRP A 55 -4.03 2.24 -7.35
C TRP A 55 -2.79 3.11 -7.18
N HIS A 56 -1.61 2.63 -7.59
CA HIS A 56 -0.34 3.32 -7.34
C HIS A 56 -0.33 4.73 -7.95
N ASN A 57 -0.82 4.88 -9.19
CA ASN A 57 -0.91 6.17 -9.87
C ASN A 57 -2.31 6.81 -9.80
N TYR A 58 -3.19 6.34 -8.90
CA TYR A 58 -4.51 6.91 -8.73
C TYR A 58 -4.42 8.17 -7.83
N TYR A 59 -4.97 9.29 -8.32
CA TYR A 59 -5.00 10.59 -7.66
C TYR A 59 -6.33 10.84 -6.96
#